data_AF-A0A8X6NWH8-F1
#
_entry.id   AF-A0A8X6NWH8-F1
#
_cell.length_a   1.000
_cell.length_b   1.000
_cell.length_c   1.000
_cell.angle_alpha   90.00
_cell.angle_beta   90.00
_cell.angle_gamma   90.00
#
_symmetry.space_group_name_H-M   'P 1'
#
loop_
_entity.id
_entity.type
_entity.pdbx_description
1 polymer ?
#
loop_
_entity_poly.entity_id
_entity_poly.type
_entity_poly.pdbx_seq_one_letter_code
_entity_poly.pdbx_strand_id
1 'polypeptide(L)'
;MSPRDPNSQDNSQHRVLRSEADLVYESDDDILSSRTEIDCVIDNLSLNKSPGSDRINNELIKKFHNCSPSVLLPLFNKCLNLGVFPKIWKRAKIVLLPKSTA
;
A
#
# COMPACT_ATOMS: atom_id res chain seq x y z
N MET A 1 -0.20 6.34 -9.58
CA MET A 1 0.56 6.86 -10.74
C MET A 1 1.71 7.66 -10.19
N SER A 2 2.93 7.12 -10.21
CA SER A 2 4.13 7.94 -10.00
C SER A 2 4.17 9.05 -11.04
N PRO A 3 4.78 10.21 -10.72
CA PRO A 3 5.13 11.19 -11.74
C PRO A 3 5.86 10.47 -12.88
N ARG A 4 5.43 10.71 -14.13
CA ARG A 4 6.18 10.23 -15.30
C ARG A 4 7.45 11.07 -15.38
N ASP A 5 8.50 10.65 -14.69
CA ASP A 5 9.82 11.23 -14.88
C ASP A 5 10.21 11.05 -16.35
N PRO A 6 10.63 12.12 -17.04
CA PRO A 6 10.99 12.02 -18.45
C PRO A 6 12.22 11.13 -18.63
N ASN A 7 12.07 10.10 -19.47
CA ASN A 7 13.10 9.09 -19.79
C ASN A 7 14.41 9.68 -20.37
N SER A 8 14.46 10.99 -20.66
CA SER A 8 15.63 11.68 -21.18
C SER A 8 16.77 11.82 -20.16
N GLN A 9 16.52 11.59 -18.86
CA GLN A 9 17.55 11.62 -17.81
C GLN A 9 17.96 10.22 -17.29
N ASP A 10 17.37 9.14 -17.83
CA ASP A 10 17.70 7.78 -17.40
C ASP A 10 19.09 7.37 -17.90
N ASN A 11 19.98 7.03 -16.97
CA ASN A 11 21.22 6.34 -17.30
C ASN A 11 20.92 4.88 -17.72
N SER A 12 21.89 4.19 -18.33
CA SER A 12 21.70 2.82 -18.84
C SER A 12 21.24 1.84 -17.74
N GLN A 13 21.68 2.04 -16.50
CA GLN A 13 21.29 1.22 -15.36
C GLN A 13 19.83 1.45 -14.95
N HIS A 14 19.38 2.71 -14.82
CA HIS A 14 17.98 3.03 -14.52
C HIS A 14 17.02 2.52 -15.60
N ARG A 15 17.44 2.57 -16.87
CA ARG A 15 16.66 2.01 -17.98
C ARG A 15 16.40 0.51 -17.79
N VAL A 16 17.46 -0.25 -17.44
CA VAL A 16 17.35 -1.70 -17.20
C VAL A 16 16.45 -1.97 -16.01
N LEU A 17 16.66 -1.28 -14.88
CA LEU A 17 15.83 -1.44 -13.68
C LEU A 17 14.35 -1.13 -13.94
N ARG A 18 14.05 -0.08 -14.73
CA ARG A 18 12.67 0.25 -15.13
C ARG A 18 12.06 -0.87 -15.98
N SER A 19 12.79 -1.36 -16.98
CA SER A 19 12.31 -2.45 -17.85
C SER A 19 12.11 -3.77 -17.11
N GLU A 20 12.98 -4.08 -16.13
CA GLU A 20 12.82 -5.25 -15.28
C GLU A 20 11.62 -5.11 -14.34
N ALA A 21 11.42 -3.93 -13.75
CA ALA A 21 10.27 -3.67 -12.90
C ALA A 21 8.94 -3.78 -13.67
N ASP A 22 8.90 -3.29 -14.91
CA ASP A 22 7.72 -3.42 -15.78
C ASP A 22 7.43 -4.90 -16.10
N LEU A 23 8.46 -5.74 -16.32
CA LEU A 23 8.29 -7.19 -16.53
C LEU A 23 7.85 -7.95 -15.27
N VAL A 24 8.27 -7.51 -14.08
CA VAL A 24 7.86 -8.10 -12.79
C VAL A 24 6.39 -7.78 -12.48
N TYR A 25 5.88 -6.63 -12.94
CA TYR A 25 4.48 -6.23 -12.72
C TYR A 25 3.47 -6.99 -13.61
N GLU A 26 3.94 -7.70 -14.64
CA GLU A 26 3.10 -8.53 -15.52
C GLU A 26 2.85 -9.94 -14.95
N SER A 27 3.45 -10.32 -13.80
CA SER A 27 3.10 -11.58 -13.14
C SER A 27 1.77 -11.44 -12.40
N ASP A 28 0.75 -12.15 -12.85
CA ASP A 28 -0.65 -12.09 -12.38
C ASP A 28 -0.91 -12.57 -10.92
N ASP A 29 0.12 -12.90 -10.16
CA ASP A 29 -0.04 -13.49 -8.83
C ASP A 29 0.17 -12.46 -7.71
N ASP A 30 -0.76 -11.51 -7.60
CA ASP A 30 -1.06 -10.90 -6.29
C ASP A 30 -1.68 -12.02 -5.41
N ILE A 31 -0.81 -12.83 -4.80
CA ILE A 31 -1.20 -14.01 -4.02
C ILE A 31 -2.25 -13.62 -2.99
N LEU A 32 -3.31 -14.42 -2.94
CA LEU A 32 -4.40 -14.22 -1.99
C LEU A 32 -3.88 -14.24 -0.54
N SER A 33 -4.20 -13.21 0.23
CA SER A 33 -3.76 -13.16 1.62
C SER A 33 -4.43 -14.24 2.46
N SER A 34 -3.71 -14.73 3.47
CA SER A 34 -4.21 -15.72 4.44
C SER A 34 -4.77 -15.05 5.71
N ARG A 35 -5.58 -15.79 6.50
CA ARG A 35 -6.06 -15.28 7.80
C ARG A 35 -4.90 -14.95 8.75
N THR A 36 -3.93 -15.86 8.85
CA THR A 36 -2.75 -15.70 9.70
C THR A 36 -1.92 -14.48 9.31
N GLU A 37 -1.82 -14.19 8.02
CA GLU A 37 -1.13 -13.01 7.51
C GLU A 37 -1.86 -11.73 7.91
N ILE A 38 -3.19 -11.68 7.71
CA ILE A 38 -3.99 -10.52 8.14
C ILE A 38 -3.85 -10.31 9.64
N ASP A 39 -3.99 -11.35 10.46
CA ASP A 39 -3.86 -11.26 11.92
C ASP A 39 -2.48 -10.71 12.31
N CYS A 40 -1.41 -11.26 11.74
CA CYS A 40 -0.04 -10.80 11.97
C CYS A 40 0.15 -9.32 11.57
N VAL A 41 -0.35 -8.91 10.40
CA VAL A 41 -0.25 -7.52 9.95
C VAL A 41 -1.00 -6.59 10.89
N ILE A 42 -2.23 -6.95 11.27
CA ILE A 42 -3.05 -6.14 12.17
C ILE A 42 -2.35 -5.98 13.53
N ASP A 43 -1.82 -7.05 14.11
CA ASP A 43 -1.13 -7.00 15.40
C ASP A 43 0.11 -6.08 15.37
N ASN A 44 0.83 -6.08 14.26
CA ASN A 44 2.04 -5.29 14.06
C ASN A 44 1.80 -3.84 13.58
N LEU A 45 0.54 -3.40 13.40
CA LEU A 45 0.26 -2.00 13.04
C LEU A 45 0.75 -1.02 14.12
N SER A 46 1.54 -0.02 13.70
CA SER A 46 2.04 1.06 14.57
C SER A 46 0.96 2.11 14.83
N LEU A 47 0.66 2.40 16.10
CA LEU A 47 -0.47 3.26 16.47
C LEU A 47 -0.21 4.76 16.23
N ASN A 48 1.06 5.20 16.24
CA ASN A 48 1.43 6.62 16.13
C ASN A 48 1.57 7.09 14.67
N LYS A 49 0.76 6.54 13.77
CA LYS A 49 0.73 6.92 12.36
C LYS A 49 -0.46 7.85 12.10
N SER A 50 -0.23 8.86 11.28
CA SER A 50 -1.30 9.75 10.84
C SER A 50 -2.29 8.95 9.95
N PRO A 51 -3.60 9.14 10.13
CA PRO A 51 -4.59 8.52 9.25
C PRO A 51 -4.46 9.03 7.81
N GLY A 52 -4.93 8.22 6.87
CA GLY A 52 -5.11 8.63 5.48
C GLY A 52 -6.22 9.66 5.31
N SER A 53 -6.50 10.03 4.06
CA SER A 53 -7.60 10.94 3.73
C SER A 53 -8.99 10.38 4.04
N ASP A 54 -9.09 9.07 4.24
CA ASP A 54 -10.27 8.33 4.70
C ASP A 54 -10.54 8.46 6.21
N ARG A 55 -9.60 9.03 6.98
CA ARG A 55 -9.65 9.17 8.44
C ARG A 55 -9.63 7.84 9.19
N ILE A 56 -9.27 6.74 8.53
CA ILE A 56 -9.11 5.42 9.15
C ILE A 56 -7.69 5.35 9.71
N ASN A 57 -7.56 5.28 11.04
CA ASN A 57 -6.26 5.12 11.70
C ASN A 57 -6.03 3.66 12.12
N ASN A 58 -4.77 3.34 12.45
CA ASN A 58 -4.38 1.97 12.81
C ASN A 58 -5.07 1.46 14.08
N GLU A 59 -5.41 2.35 15.02
CA GLU A 59 -6.16 1.99 16.23
C GLU A 59 -7.58 1.54 15.88
N LEU A 60 -8.26 2.24 14.96
CA LEU A 60 -9.58 1.88 14.49
C LEU A 60 -9.55 0.54 13.76
N ILE A 61 -8.56 0.31 12.90
CA ILE A 61 -8.41 -0.97 12.19
C ILE A 61 -8.22 -2.13 13.18
N LYS A 62 -7.35 -1.97 14.18
CA LYS A 62 -7.15 -2.99 15.23
C LYS A 62 -8.44 -3.28 16.00
N LYS A 63 -9.14 -2.24 16.48
CA LYS A 63 -10.42 -2.41 17.20
C LYS A 63 -11.47 -3.06 16.32
N PHE A 64 -11.57 -2.63 15.06
CA PHE A 64 -12.50 -3.19 14.09
C PHE A 64 -12.23 -4.67 13.84
N HIS A 65 -10.97 -5.06 13.62
CA HIS A 65 -10.58 -6.46 13.43
C HIS A 65 -10.89 -7.31 14.65
N ASN A 66 -10.64 -6.79 15.86
CA ASN A 66 -10.99 -7.48 17.11
C ASN A 66 -12.51 -7.69 17.26
N CYS A 67 -13.33 -6.73 16.82
CA CYS A 67 -14.78 -6.85 16.86
C CYS A 67 -15.34 -7.72 15.71
N SER A 68 -14.66 -7.79 14.57
CA SER A 68 -15.17 -8.42 13.35
C SER A 68 -14.04 -8.98 12.48
N PRO A 69 -13.37 -10.05 12.93
CA PRO A 69 -12.15 -10.56 12.29
C PRO A 69 -12.41 -11.21 10.92
N SER A 70 -13.67 -11.44 10.56
CA SER A 70 -14.09 -12.04 9.29
C SER A 70 -14.15 -11.05 8.12
N VAL A 71 -14.08 -9.74 8.36
CA VAL A 71 -14.38 -8.73 7.33
C VAL A 71 -13.16 -8.34 6.49
N LEU A 72 -11.99 -8.15 7.11
CA LEU A 72 -10.81 -7.61 6.43
C LEU A 72 -10.26 -8.55 5.36
N LEU A 73 -10.14 -9.85 5.68
CA LEU A 73 -9.61 -10.86 4.77
C LEU A 73 -10.35 -10.92 3.41
N PRO A 74 -11.69 -11.13 3.35
CA PRO A 74 -12.39 -11.15 2.08
C PRO A 74 -12.38 -9.81 1.36
N LEU A 75 -12.37 -8.68 2.10
CA LEU A 75 -12.26 -7.36 1.50
C LEU A 75 -10.94 -7.19 0.75
N PHE A 76 -9.81 -7.49 1.40
CA PHE A 76 -8.48 -7.36 0.77
C PHE A 76 -8.31 -8.35 -0.37
N ASN A 77 -8.70 -9.61 -0.18
CA ASN A 77 -8.64 -10.64 -1.22
C ASN A 77 -9.52 -10.28 -2.43
N LYS A 78 -10.66 -9.61 -2.23
CA LYS A 78 -11.48 -9.11 -3.33
C LYS A 78 -10.81 -7.94 -4.06
N CYS A 79 -10.08 -7.07 -3.35
CA CYS A 79 -9.33 -5.99 -3.97
C CYS A 79 -8.19 -6.53 -4.84
N LEU A 80 -7.41 -7.48 -4.32
CA LEU A 80 -6.30 -8.14 -5.02
C LEU A 80 -6.81 -8.87 -6.28
N ASN A 81 -7.79 -9.78 -6.11
CA ASN A 81 -8.36 -10.54 -7.23
C ASN A 81 -8.94 -9.68 -8.37
N LEU A 82 -9.44 -8.48 -8.06
CA LEU A 82 -10.04 -7.60 -9.06
C LEU A 82 -9.06 -6.53 -9.56
N GLY A 83 -7.91 -6.35 -8.92
CA GLY A 83 -7.05 -5.18 -9.11
C GLY A 83 -7.73 -3.84 -8.77
N VAL A 84 -8.86 -3.87 -8.06
CA VAL A 84 -9.68 -2.68 -7.75
C VAL A 84 -9.56 -2.33 -6.28
N PHE A 85 -9.21 -1.07 -6.01
CA PHE A 85 -9.11 -0.55 -4.65
C PHE A 85 -9.91 0.76 -4.54
N PRO A 86 -10.46 1.07 -3.35
CA PRO A 86 -11.12 2.35 -3.09
C PRO A 86 -10.28 3.55 -3.54
N LYS A 87 -10.88 4.44 -4.33
CA LYS A 87 -10.18 5.62 -4.87
C LYS A 87 -9.55 6.48 -3.78
N ILE A 88 -10.19 6.57 -2.61
CA ILE A 88 -9.70 7.35 -1.47
C ILE A 88 -8.41 6.79 -0.87
N TRP A 89 -8.22 5.47 -0.87
CA TRP A 89 -6.98 4.83 -0.39
C TRP A 89 -5.80 5.14 -1.32
N LYS A 90 -6.06 5.38 -2.60
CA LYS A 90 -5.04 5.78 -3.59
C LYS A 90 -4.68 7.27 -3.52
N ARG A 91 -5.34 8.08 -2.67
CA ARG A 91 -5.07 9.52 -2.52
C ARG A 91 -4.12 9.78 -1.35
N ALA A 92 -2.92 10.26 -1.65
CA ALA A 92 -1.95 10.72 -0.65
C ALA A 92 -1.97 12.24 -0.49
N LYS A 93 -1.84 12.73 0.75
CA LYS A 93 -1.57 14.15 1.04
C LYS A 93 -0.07 14.32 1.26
N ILE A 94 0.58 15.04 0.36
CA ILE A 94 2.01 15.35 0.50
C ILE A 94 2.14 16.55 1.43
N VAL A 95 2.88 16.36 2.52
CA VAL A 95 3.26 17.43 3.46
C VAL A 95 4.78 17.45 3.51
N LEU A 96 5.38 18.58 3.14
CA LEU A 96 6.82 18.76 3.19
C LEU A 96 7.23 19.02 4.64
N LEU A 97 8.03 18.11 5.20
CA LEU A 97 8.63 18.26 6.52
C LEU A 97 10.09 18.68 6.33
N PRO A 98 10.51 19.86 6.81
CA PRO A 98 11.91 20.26 6.72
C PRO A 98 12.77 19.31 7.55
N LYS A 99 13.84 18.79 6.95
CA LYS A 99 14.83 17.98 7.67
C LYS A 99 15.60 18.89 8.61
N SER A 100 15.63 18.54 9.91
CA SER A 100 16.46 19.26 10.87
C SER A 100 17.93 19.08 10.49
N THR A 101 18.60 20.16 10.08
CA THR A 101 20.07 20.22 10.00
C THR A 101 20.59 20.62 11.37
N ALA A 102 21.07 19.63 12.12
CA ALA A 102 21.92 19.83 13.29
C ALA A 102 23.37 19.61 12.88
#